data_AF-A0A1F2XP86-F1
#
_entry.id   AF-A0A1F2XP86-F1
#
_cell.length_a   1.000
_cell.length_b   1.000
_cell.length_c   1.000
_cell.angle_alpha   90.00
_cell.angle_beta   90.00
_cell.angle_gamma   90.00
#
_symmetry.space_group_name_H-M   'P 1'
#
loop_
_entity.id
_entity.type
_entity.pdbx_description
1 polymer ?
#
loop_
_entity_poly.entity_id
_entity_poly.type
_entity_poly.pdbx_seq_one_letter_code
_entity_poly.pdbx_strand_id
1 'polypeptide(L)'
;MKIYLLPLAALITSCTSMTTTTGEPGISMGDSYEKVLASLKPNNNITKTIEGGGIRAEGYSAMTKDCRVKYFIFQGDDGLQQVNYEPAQNLSIANKCR
;
A
#
# COMPACT_ATOMS: atom_id res chain seq x y z
N MET A 1 35.49 40.30 24.67
CA MET A 1 34.94 39.41 23.62
C MET A 1 34.27 38.23 24.31
N LYS A 2 32.97 38.05 24.07
CA LYS A 2 32.15 36.93 24.55
C LYS A 2 32.19 35.82 23.51
N ILE A 3 32.53 34.59 23.91
CA ILE A 3 32.38 33.39 23.09
C ILE A 3 31.41 32.49 23.85
N TYR A 4 30.16 32.43 23.40
CA TYR A 4 29.19 31.47 23.88
C TYR A 4 29.23 30.27 22.93
N LEU A 5 29.74 29.13 23.42
CA LEU A 5 29.54 27.83 22.77
C LEU A 5 28.09 27.40 23.01
N LEU A 6 27.29 27.36 21.95
CA LEU A 6 25.97 26.72 21.90
C LEU A 6 26.15 25.29 21.37
N PRO A 7 25.82 24.24 22.14
CA PRO A 7 25.79 22.89 21.58
C PRO A 7 24.50 22.73 20.76
N LEU A 8 24.68 22.50 19.46
CA LEU A 8 23.61 22.17 18.51
C LEU A 8 23.16 20.74 18.80
N ALA A 9 22.09 20.57 19.58
CA ALA A 9 21.48 19.27 19.81
C ALA A 9 20.82 18.79 18.50
N ALA A 10 21.24 17.61 18.03
CA ALA A 10 20.76 16.97 16.83
C ALA A 10 19.25 16.69 16.90
N LEU A 11 18.51 17.23 15.93
CA LEU A 11 17.12 16.86 15.65
C LEU A 11 17.10 15.42 15.13
N ILE A 12 16.90 14.46 16.02
CA ILE A 12 16.38 13.14 15.63
C ILE A 12 14.88 13.32 15.45
N THR A 13 14.47 13.81 14.28
CA THR A 13 13.07 13.69 13.85
C THR A 13 12.82 12.21 13.64
N SER A 14 12.27 11.56 14.66
CA SER A 14 11.66 10.25 14.56
C SER A 14 10.63 10.28 13.44
N CYS A 15 10.96 9.65 12.32
CA CYS A 15 10.02 9.37 11.25
C CYS A 15 9.04 8.33 11.82
N THR A 16 8.00 8.80 12.51
CA THR A 16 6.84 7.97 12.82
C THR A 16 6.18 7.65 11.50
N SER A 17 6.55 6.51 10.91
CA SER A 17 5.80 5.90 9.82
C SER A 17 4.39 5.66 10.34
N MET A 18 3.47 6.56 9.98
CA MET A 18 2.05 6.35 10.23
C MET A 18 1.71 5.05 9.53
N THR A 19 1.37 4.01 10.29
CA THR A 19 0.84 2.76 9.74
C THR A 19 -0.59 3.07 9.27
N THR A 20 -0.70 3.69 8.10
CA THR A 20 -1.98 3.97 7.46
C THR A 20 -2.55 2.64 6.99
N THR A 21 -3.76 2.31 7.45
CA THR A 21 -4.46 1.10 7.02
C THR A 21 -4.82 1.25 5.54
N THR A 22 -4.49 0.26 4.72
CA THR A 22 -4.71 0.34 3.26
C THR A 22 -6.16 0.10 2.86
N GLY A 23 -6.98 -0.45 3.76
CA GLY A 23 -8.34 -0.90 3.49
C GLY A 23 -8.43 -2.35 3.01
N GLU A 24 -7.30 -2.98 2.66
CA GLU A 24 -7.24 -4.41 2.37
C GLU A 24 -6.87 -5.23 3.62
N PRO A 25 -7.55 -6.38 3.86
CA PRO A 25 -7.23 -7.24 4.99
C PRO A 25 -5.78 -7.74 4.95
N GLY A 26 -5.04 -7.51 6.03
CA GLY A 26 -3.67 -8.03 6.17
C GLY A 26 -2.61 -7.30 5.34
N ILE A 27 -2.91 -6.08 4.85
CA ILE A 27 -1.96 -5.23 4.11
C ILE A 27 -1.85 -3.86 4.77
N SER A 28 -0.62 -3.47 5.11
CA SER A 28 -0.27 -2.18 5.73
C SER A 28 0.72 -1.40 4.87
N MET A 29 0.70 -0.06 4.96
CA MET A 29 1.78 0.75 4.40
C MET A 29 3.13 0.34 5.02
N GLY A 30 4.17 0.29 4.21
CA GLY A 30 5.50 -0.23 4.56
C GLY A 30 5.67 -1.74 4.39
N ASP A 31 4.62 -2.49 4.05
CA ASP A 31 4.75 -3.93 3.82
C ASP A 31 5.61 -4.23 2.58
N SER A 32 6.40 -5.30 2.66
CA SER A 32 7.24 -5.73 1.53
C SER A 32 6.40 -6.21 0.34
N TYR A 33 6.99 -6.14 -0.84
CA TYR A 33 6.37 -6.61 -2.08
C TYR A 33 5.86 -8.05 -1.97
N GLU A 34 6.67 -8.95 -1.43
CA GLU A 34 6.36 -10.38 -1.31
C GLU A 34 5.22 -10.61 -0.34
N LYS A 35 5.20 -9.89 0.79
CA LYS A 35 4.14 -9.98 1.79
C LYS A 35 2.81 -9.54 1.18
N VAL A 36 2.77 -8.40 0.50
CA VAL A 36 1.56 -7.90 -0.15
C VAL A 36 1.09 -8.87 -1.24
N LEU A 37 2.01 -9.37 -2.07
CA LEU A 37 1.69 -10.33 -3.13
C LEU A 37 1.09 -11.63 -2.55
N ALA A 38 1.66 -12.15 -1.46
CA ALA A 38 1.17 -13.34 -0.79
C ALA A 38 -0.23 -13.13 -0.18
N SER A 39 -0.48 -11.97 0.43
CA SER A 39 -1.80 -11.61 0.98
C SER A 39 -2.89 -11.47 -0.09
N LEU A 40 -2.53 -11.01 -1.30
CA LEU A 40 -3.50 -10.78 -2.37
C LEU A 40 -3.90 -12.05 -3.13
N LYS A 41 -2.96 -12.98 -3.37
CA LYS A 41 -3.16 -14.19 -4.17
C LYS A 41 -4.39 -15.05 -3.82
N PRO A 42 -4.77 -15.26 -2.54
CA PRO A 42 -5.89 -16.14 -2.20
C PRO A 42 -7.26 -15.60 -2.62
N ASN A 43 -7.43 -14.27 -2.63
CA ASN A 43 -8.74 -13.63 -2.75
C ASN A 43 -8.86 -12.66 -3.93
N ASN A 44 -7.77 -12.43 -4.67
CA ASN A 44 -7.73 -11.49 -5.79
C ASN A 44 -7.07 -12.12 -7.02
N ASN A 45 -7.52 -11.69 -8.19
CA ASN A 45 -6.88 -12.00 -9.45
C ASN A 45 -5.71 -11.04 -9.70
N ILE A 46 -4.47 -11.52 -9.65
CA ILE A 46 -3.30 -10.70 -9.96
C ILE A 46 -3.17 -10.61 -11.48
N THR A 47 -3.35 -9.41 -12.02
CA THR A 47 -3.37 -9.17 -13.48
C THR A 47 -2.07 -8.61 -14.01
N LYS A 48 -1.30 -7.91 -13.16
CA LYS A 48 0.01 -7.38 -13.52
C LYS A 48 0.89 -7.24 -12.29
N THR A 49 2.16 -7.55 -12.46
CA THR A 49 3.20 -7.38 -11.44
C THR A 49 4.43 -6.74 -12.05
N ILE A 50 5.03 -5.81 -11.31
CA ILE A 50 6.37 -5.28 -11.54
C ILE A 50 7.12 -5.56 -10.26
N GLU A 51 8.10 -6.46 -10.29
CA GLU A 51 8.86 -6.87 -9.11
C GLU A 51 9.46 -5.64 -8.41
N GLY A 52 9.16 -5.49 -7.11
CA GLY A 52 9.62 -4.37 -6.30
C GLY A 52 9.02 -2.99 -6.62
N GLY A 53 8.17 -2.87 -7.65
CA GLY A 53 7.63 -1.58 -8.10
C GLY A 53 6.10 -1.47 -8.01
N GLY A 54 5.36 -2.55 -8.32
CA GLY A 54 3.90 -2.47 -8.30
C GLY A 54 3.16 -3.78 -8.49
N ILE A 55 1.95 -3.85 -7.91
CA ILE A 55 1.02 -4.97 -8.09
C ILE A 55 -0.34 -4.41 -8.53
N ARG A 56 -0.90 -4.97 -9.60
CA ARG A 56 -2.28 -4.75 -10.02
C ARG A 56 -3.09 -6.00 -9.70
N ALA A 57 -4.04 -5.86 -8.80
CA ALA A 57 -4.94 -6.92 -8.38
C ALA A 57 -6.39 -6.52 -8.68
N GLU A 58 -7.18 -7.49 -9.07
CA GLU A 58 -8.60 -7.32 -9.38
C GLU A 58 -9.41 -8.21 -8.45
N GLY A 59 -10.40 -7.64 -7.77
CA GLY A 59 -11.22 -8.43 -6.85
C GLY A 59 -12.12 -7.59 -5.97
N TYR A 60 -12.89 -8.29 -5.13
CA TYR A 60 -13.75 -7.66 -4.14
C TYR A 60 -12.92 -6.88 -3.13
N SER A 61 -13.26 -5.62 -2.89
CA SER A 61 -12.68 -4.80 -1.82
C SER A 61 -13.66 -4.72 -0.66
N ALA A 62 -13.26 -5.23 0.50
CA ALA A 62 -14.07 -5.16 1.72
C ALA A 62 -14.36 -3.69 2.13
N MET A 63 -13.44 -2.78 1.84
CA MET A 63 -13.57 -1.36 2.14
C MET A 63 -14.71 -0.69 1.35
N THR A 64 -14.82 -0.98 0.05
CA THR A 64 -15.84 -0.36 -0.82
C THR A 64 -17.09 -1.22 -1.01
N LYS A 65 -17.06 -2.48 -0.55
CA LYS A 65 -18.10 -3.49 -0.75
C LYS A 65 -18.45 -3.74 -2.22
N ASP A 66 -17.44 -3.63 -3.08
CA ASP A 66 -17.57 -3.73 -4.53
C ASP A 66 -16.25 -4.27 -5.14
N CYS A 67 -16.33 -4.77 -6.37
CA CYS A 67 -15.18 -5.20 -7.16
C CYS A 67 -14.39 -3.97 -7.62
N ARG A 68 -13.09 -3.97 -7.34
CA ARG A 68 -12.17 -2.88 -7.69
C ARG A 68 -10.95 -3.42 -8.41
N VAL A 69 -10.40 -2.58 -9.28
CA VAL A 69 -9.00 -2.71 -9.67
C VAL A 69 -8.18 -2.01 -8.59
N LYS A 70 -7.26 -2.72 -7.99
CA LYS A 70 -6.43 -2.29 -6.87
C LYS A 70 -4.98 -2.18 -7.37
N TYR A 71 -4.35 -1.06 -7.10
CA TYR A 71 -2.95 -0.82 -7.45
C TYR A 71 -2.15 -0.60 -6.17
N PHE A 72 -1.13 -1.40 -5.97
CA PHE A 72 -0.19 -1.32 -4.87
C PHE A 72 1.14 -0.84 -5.43
N ILE A 73 1.66 0.27 -4.93
CA ILE A 73 2.87 0.92 -5.44
C ILE A 73 3.93 0.86 -4.35
N PHE A 74 5.10 0.33 -4.71
CA PHE A 74 6.22 0.10 -3.80
C PHE A 74 7.36 1.06 -4.12
N GLN A 75 8.13 1.43 -3.09
CA GLN A 75 9.29 2.29 -3.24
C GLN A 75 10.50 1.65 -2.55
N GLY A 76 11.20 0.76 -3.28
CA GLY A 76 12.42 0.12 -2.79
C GLY A 76 12.26 -0.48 -1.40
N ASP A 77 13.20 -0.14 -0.50
CA ASP A 77 13.26 -0.65 0.87
C ASP A 77 12.18 -0.06 1.79
N ASP A 78 11.53 1.03 1.39
CA ASP A 78 10.45 1.64 2.16
C ASP A 78 9.16 0.80 2.08
N GLY A 79 9.07 -0.15 1.13
CA GLY A 79 7.93 -1.05 0.97
C GLY A 79 6.73 -0.36 0.33
N LEU A 80 5.52 -0.82 0.64
CA LEU A 80 4.26 -0.30 0.11
C LEU A 80 4.04 1.16 0.51
N GLN A 81 3.99 2.07 -0.46
CA GLN A 81 3.78 3.50 -0.20
C GLN A 81 2.38 3.99 -0.54
N GLN A 82 1.72 3.34 -1.51
CA GLN A 82 0.44 3.81 -2.01
C GLN A 82 -0.46 2.66 -2.43
N VAL A 83 -1.75 2.83 -2.16
CA VAL A 83 -2.81 1.93 -2.62
C VAL A 83 -3.91 2.75 -3.28
N ASN A 84 -4.22 2.46 -4.54
CA ASN A 84 -5.29 3.10 -5.30
C ASN A 84 -6.39 2.09 -5.65
N TYR A 85 -7.62 2.57 -5.68
CA TYR A 85 -8.81 1.77 -5.99
C TYR A 85 -9.57 2.42 -7.15
N GLU A 86 -9.64 1.71 -8.27
CA GLU A 86 -10.43 2.12 -9.42
C GLU A 86 -11.71 1.26 -9.54
N PRO A 87 -12.84 1.85 -9.98
CA PRO A 87 -14.03 1.08 -10.30
C PRO A 87 -13.76 0.00 -11.35
N ALA A 88 -14.28 -1.21 -11.15
CA ALA A 88 -14.13 -2.30 -12.10
C ALA A 88 -15.49 -2.81 -12.59
N GLN A 89 -16.23 -1.98 -13.32
CA GLN A 89 -17.61 -2.25 -13.74
C GLN A 89 -17.79 -3.63 -14.40
N ASN A 90 -16.86 -4.01 -15.28
CA ASN A 90 -16.89 -5.32 -15.94
C ASN A 90 -16.77 -6.49 -14.96
N LEU A 91 -15.94 -6.34 -13.92
CA LEU A 91 -15.78 -7.35 -12.88
C LEU A 91 -16.97 -7.36 -11.91
N SER A 92 -17.54 -6.19 -11.61
CA SER A 92 -18.70 -6.10 -10.74
C SER A 92 -19.89 -6.84 -11.32
N ILE A 93 -20.14 -6.68 -12.62
CA ILE A 93 -21.18 -7.42 -13.34
C ILE A 93 -20.88 -8.93 -13.33
N ALA A 94 -19.65 -9.33 -13.67
CA ALA A 94 -19.29 -10.74 -13.78
C ALA A 94 -19.31 -11.50 -12.44
N ASN A 95 -18.93 -10.84 -11.35
CA ASN A 95 -18.81 -11.46 -10.01
C ASN A 95 -19.96 -11.09 -9.07
N LYS A 96 -21.02 -10.42 -9.59
CA LYS A 96 -22.14 -9.91 -8.80
C LYS A 96 -21.70 -9.04 -7.61
N CYS A 97 -20.64 -8.26 -7.80
CA CYS A 97 -20.34 -7.16 -6.89
C CYS A 97 -21.35 -6.03 -7.12
N ARG A 98 -21.57 -5.21 -6.09
CA ARG A 98 -22.66 -4.24 -5.99
C ARG A 98 -22.63 -3.16 -7.08
#